data_AF-A0A3M6KFB0-F1
#
_entry.id   AF-A0A3M6KFB0-F1
#
_cell.length_a   1.000
_cell.length_b   1.000
_cell.length_c   1.000
_cell.angle_alpha   90.00
_cell.angle_beta   90.00
_cell.angle_gamma   90.00
#
_symmetry.space_group_name_H-M   'P 1'
#
loop_
_entity.id
_entity.type
_entity.pdbx_description
1 polymer ?
#
loop_
_entity_poly.entity_id
_entity_poly.type
_entity_poly.pdbx_seq_one_letter_code
_entity_poly.pdbx_strand_id
1 'polypeptide(L)'
;MNASKFLANVKKSKKISPKIRLYLIDKDKHYFINEGSIKNGFNSKLTISKNRDSVLSAFSKMAFLFDEIIRLRIVQSSNESDSAELLYLLNLVPINRKIRTFLDWKVFGPEFTRDMSRLFEVRNDTVHCISINEVSYNPKSKILLSSISGFKKFTTDFQKAWKELLKIYVKEQQKLNFQKISID
;
A
#
# COMPACT_ATOMS: atom_id res chain seq x y z
N MET A 1 -16.51 -17.41 1.55
CA MET A 1 -15.11 -17.91 1.65
C MET A 1 -14.22 -16.76 2.11
N ASN A 2 -13.26 -16.98 3.02
CA ASN A 2 -12.34 -15.94 3.48
C ASN A 2 -10.96 -16.06 2.79
N ALA A 3 -10.08 -15.07 2.96
CA ALA A 3 -8.78 -15.02 2.30
C ALA A 3 -7.91 -16.26 2.60
N SER A 4 -7.88 -16.76 3.84
CA SER A 4 -7.10 -17.94 4.21
C SER A 4 -7.58 -19.20 3.48
N LYS A 5 -8.91 -19.42 3.41
CA LYS A 5 -9.51 -20.55 2.67
C LYS A 5 -9.25 -20.43 1.16
N PHE A 6 -9.38 -19.22 0.60
CA PHE A 6 -9.07 -18.97 -0.81
C PHE A 6 -7.60 -19.29 -1.12
N LEU A 7 -6.65 -18.80 -0.32
CA LEU A 7 -5.23 -19.09 -0.47
C LEU A 7 -4.91 -20.58 -0.36
N ALA A 8 -5.59 -21.31 0.53
CA ALA A 8 -5.43 -22.76 0.64
C ALA A 8 -5.90 -23.47 -0.63
N ASN A 9 -7.02 -23.04 -1.22
CA ASN A 9 -7.53 -23.59 -2.49
C ASN A 9 -6.58 -23.27 -3.66
N VAL A 10 -6.15 -22.02 -3.78
CA VAL A 10 -5.18 -21.57 -4.79
C VAL A 10 -3.90 -22.42 -4.75
N LYS A 11 -3.32 -22.63 -3.56
CA LYS A 11 -2.11 -23.44 -3.39
C LYS A 11 -2.31 -24.92 -3.73
N LYS A 12 -3.53 -25.46 -3.58
CA LYS A 12 -3.87 -26.84 -3.94
C LYS A 12 -4.12 -27.00 -5.45
N SER A 13 -4.77 -26.02 -6.08
CA SER A 13 -5.29 -26.12 -7.45
C SER A 13 -4.22 -26.24 -8.54
N LYS A 14 -2.95 -25.89 -8.28
CA LYS A 14 -1.82 -25.82 -9.25
C LYS A 14 -2.05 -24.95 -10.50
N LYS A 15 -3.28 -24.69 -10.91
CA LYS A 15 -3.69 -23.80 -11.99
C LYS A 15 -4.42 -22.61 -11.39
N ILE A 16 -3.90 -21.43 -11.67
CA ILE A 16 -4.51 -20.16 -11.29
C ILE A 16 -4.78 -19.45 -12.61
N SER A 17 -5.99 -18.91 -12.78
CA SER A 17 -6.31 -18.18 -14.00
C SER A 17 -5.36 -16.97 -14.15
N PRO A 18 -4.73 -16.75 -15.32
CA PRO A 18 -3.89 -15.57 -15.56
C PRO A 18 -4.69 -14.27 -15.53
N LYS A 19 -6.03 -14.37 -15.60
CA LYS A 19 -6.98 -13.28 -15.44
C LYS A 19 -7.13 -12.79 -14.00
N ILE A 20 -6.47 -13.41 -13.03
CA ILE A 20 -6.48 -12.97 -11.64
C ILE A 20 -5.23 -12.15 -11.37
N ARG A 21 -5.44 -10.90 -10.89
CA ARG A 21 -4.40 -10.10 -10.27
C ARG A 21 -4.90 -9.57 -8.94
N LEU A 22 -4.34 -10.11 -7.85
CA LEU A 22 -4.82 -9.83 -6.50
C LEU A 22 -3.69 -9.86 -5.47
N TYR A 23 -3.57 -8.78 -4.71
CA TYR A 23 -2.75 -8.77 -3.51
C TYR A 23 -3.57 -9.22 -2.30
N LEU A 24 -3.01 -10.11 -1.47
CA LEU A 24 -3.71 -10.70 -0.34
C LEU A 24 -2.89 -10.59 0.93
N ILE A 25 -3.54 -10.15 1.99
CA ILE A 25 -3.03 -10.20 3.35
C ILE A 25 -3.83 -11.25 4.12
N ASP A 26 -3.11 -12.25 4.64
CA ASP A 26 -3.62 -13.27 5.55
C ASP A 26 -2.79 -13.27 6.83
N LYS A 27 -3.36 -12.71 7.90
CA LYS A 27 -2.65 -12.39 9.15
C LYS A 27 -1.46 -11.46 8.85
N ASP A 28 -0.25 -11.90 9.14
CA ASP A 28 0.99 -11.13 8.90
C ASP A 28 1.68 -11.51 7.59
N LYS A 29 1.12 -12.45 6.82
CA LYS A 29 1.72 -12.93 5.56
C LYS A 29 1.00 -12.30 4.38
N HIS A 30 1.81 -11.81 3.45
CA HIS A 30 1.32 -11.17 2.26
C HIS A 30 1.62 -12.03 1.04
N TYR A 31 0.70 -12.04 0.08
CA TYR A 31 0.77 -12.83 -1.14
C TYR A 31 0.37 -11.96 -2.32
N PHE A 32 0.98 -12.24 -3.46
CA PHE A 32 0.62 -11.58 -4.71
C PHE A 32 0.33 -12.62 -5.78
N ILE A 33 -0.91 -12.63 -6.26
CA ILE A 33 -1.34 -13.47 -7.37
C ILE A 33 -1.32 -12.61 -8.63
N ASN A 34 -0.58 -13.04 -9.63
CA ASN A 34 -0.51 -12.39 -10.94
C ASN A 34 -0.06 -13.41 -11.99
N GLU A 35 -0.58 -13.31 -13.21
CA GLU A 35 -0.15 -14.11 -14.37
C GLU A 35 -0.13 -15.63 -14.07
N GLY A 36 -1.15 -16.11 -13.35
CA GLY A 36 -1.30 -17.52 -13.01
C GLY A 36 -0.32 -18.05 -11.96
N SER A 37 0.45 -17.17 -11.31
CA SER A 37 1.42 -17.51 -10.27
C SER A 37 1.08 -16.83 -8.94
N ILE A 38 1.44 -17.49 -7.84
CA ILE A 38 1.40 -16.90 -6.49
C ILE A 38 2.83 -16.67 -5.99
N LYS A 39 3.12 -15.43 -5.60
CA LYS A 39 4.40 -15.00 -5.06
C LYS A 39 4.22 -14.46 -3.64
N ASN A 40 5.29 -14.46 -2.85
CA ASN A 40 5.29 -13.77 -1.56
C ASN A 40 5.25 -12.25 -1.80
N GLY A 41 4.42 -11.55 -1.04
CA GLY A 41 4.41 -10.10 -0.98
C GLY A 41 5.53 -9.53 -0.08
N PHE A 42 5.53 -8.22 0.12
CA PHE A 42 6.42 -7.58 1.10
C PHE A 42 6.06 -7.97 2.54
N ASN A 43 7.04 -7.80 3.44
CA ASN A 43 6.84 -8.03 4.86
C ASN A 43 5.83 -7.05 5.47
N SER A 44 4.97 -7.56 6.36
CA SER A 44 4.01 -6.76 7.13
C SER A 44 4.68 -5.76 8.07
N LYS A 45 5.92 -6.02 8.51
CA LYS A 45 6.76 -5.09 9.27
C LYS A 45 7.78 -4.45 8.35
N LEU A 46 7.83 -3.12 8.37
CA LEU A 46 8.80 -2.33 7.61
C LEU A 46 9.90 -1.82 8.53
N THR A 47 11.15 -2.05 8.11
CA THR A 47 12.34 -1.44 8.70
C THR A 47 12.70 -0.20 7.89
N ILE A 48 12.91 0.92 8.57
CA ILE A 48 13.24 2.20 7.94
C ILE A 48 14.55 2.68 8.55
N SER A 49 15.60 2.68 7.74
CA SER A 49 16.92 3.19 8.07
C SER A 49 17.01 4.66 7.68
N LYS A 50 17.87 5.41 8.36
CA LYS A 50 18.07 6.84 8.12
C LYS A 50 18.94 7.09 6.89
N ASN A 51 18.39 6.74 5.73
CA ASN A 51 18.95 7.07 4.43
C ASN A 51 17.81 7.23 3.41
N ARG A 52 18.09 7.95 2.33
CA ARG A 52 17.13 8.31 1.28
C ARG A 52 16.41 7.07 0.72
N ASP A 53 17.17 6.07 0.31
CA ASP A 53 16.61 4.91 -0.41
C ASP A 53 15.73 4.04 0.49
N SER A 54 16.09 3.88 1.76
CA SER A 54 15.27 3.14 2.73
C SER A 54 13.94 3.85 3.00
N VAL A 55 13.95 5.18 3.13
CA VAL A 55 12.72 5.98 3.28
C VAL A 55 11.85 5.89 2.02
N LEU A 56 12.43 6.09 0.83
CA LEU A 56 11.68 5.98 -0.43
C LEU A 56 11.13 4.57 -0.67
N SER A 57 11.89 3.53 -0.31
CA SER A 57 11.46 2.12 -0.38
C SER A 57 10.30 1.82 0.58
N ALA A 58 10.23 2.50 1.73
CA ALA A 58 9.07 2.38 2.62
C ALA A 58 7.83 3.04 2.00
N PHE A 59 7.98 4.24 1.43
CA PHE A 59 6.89 4.93 0.75
C PHE A 59 6.38 4.21 -0.50
N SER A 60 7.25 3.53 -1.26
CA SER A 60 6.82 2.76 -2.43
C SER A 60 5.87 1.61 -2.05
N LYS A 61 6.05 1.00 -0.87
CA LYS A 61 5.14 -0.04 -0.35
C LYS A 61 3.79 0.53 0.07
N MET A 62 3.75 1.74 0.64
CA MET A 62 2.50 2.46 0.90
C MET A 62 1.78 2.82 -0.41
N ALA A 63 2.50 3.38 -1.37
CA ALA A 63 1.96 3.74 -2.68
C ALA A 63 1.39 2.51 -3.41
N PHE A 64 2.10 1.38 -3.36
CA PHE A 64 1.57 0.12 -3.87
C PHE A 64 0.22 -0.25 -3.24
N LEU A 65 0.10 -0.18 -1.91
CA LEU A 65 -1.19 -0.46 -1.26
C LEU A 65 -2.29 0.53 -1.63
N PHE A 66 -1.95 1.81 -1.89
CA PHE A 66 -2.94 2.76 -2.38
C PHE A 66 -3.49 2.30 -3.73
N ASP A 67 -2.62 1.92 -4.65
CA ASP A 67 -3.04 1.43 -5.96
C ASP A 67 -3.85 0.15 -5.86
N GLU A 68 -3.45 -0.78 -4.99
CA GLU A 68 -4.22 -2.01 -4.76
C GLU A 68 -5.59 -1.72 -4.14
N ILE A 69 -5.73 -0.76 -3.20
CA ILE A 69 -7.06 -0.36 -2.67
C ILE A 69 -7.95 0.18 -3.78
N ILE A 70 -7.41 1.02 -4.66
CA ILE A 70 -8.17 1.57 -5.79
C ILE A 70 -8.58 0.45 -6.73
N ARG A 71 -7.66 -0.46 -7.08
CA ARG A 71 -7.96 -1.62 -7.93
C ARG A 71 -9.03 -2.51 -7.31
N LEU A 72 -8.96 -2.80 -6.00
CA LEU A 72 -9.98 -3.59 -5.30
C LEU A 72 -11.39 -2.99 -5.45
N ARG A 73 -11.50 -1.66 -5.48
CA ARG A 73 -12.78 -0.98 -5.63
C ARG A 73 -13.32 -0.95 -7.05
N ILE A 74 -12.45 -0.80 -8.04
CA ILE A 74 -12.86 -0.62 -9.45
C ILE A 74 -12.95 -1.96 -10.18
N VAL A 75 -11.86 -2.75 -10.18
CA VAL A 75 -11.71 -3.98 -10.97
C VAL A 75 -11.64 -5.26 -10.13
N GLN A 76 -11.68 -5.12 -8.80
CA GLN A 76 -11.61 -6.24 -7.85
C GLN A 76 -10.38 -7.12 -8.08
N SER A 77 -10.55 -8.37 -8.52
CA SER A 77 -9.46 -9.32 -8.82
C SER A 77 -9.14 -9.44 -10.31
N SER A 78 -9.86 -8.75 -11.19
CA SER A 78 -9.71 -8.88 -12.65
C SER A 78 -8.36 -8.37 -13.12
N ASN A 79 -7.77 -9.08 -14.08
CA ASN A 79 -6.56 -8.73 -14.80
C ASN A 79 -6.78 -8.67 -16.32
N GLU A 80 -7.99 -8.34 -16.75
CA GLU A 80 -8.32 -8.11 -18.16
C GLU A 80 -7.80 -6.74 -18.64
N SER A 81 -8.04 -6.36 -19.91
CA SER A 81 -7.49 -5.15 -20.55
C SER A 81 -7.59 -3.88 -19.70
N ASP A 82 -8.75 -3.66 -19.07
CA ASP A 82 -9.05 -2.48 -18.27
C ASP A 82 -8.15 -2.38 -17.02
N SER A 83 -7.59 -3.50 -16.56
CA SER A 83 -6.64 -3.55 -15.43
C SER A 83 -5.31 -2.87 -15.78
N ALA A 84 -4.81 -3.07 -17.00
CA ALA A 84 -3.54 -2.49 -17.45
C ALA A 84 -3.67 -0.97 -17.65
N GLU A 85 -4.77 -0.54 -18.27
CA GLU A 85 -5.08 0.89 -18.44
C GLU A 85 -5.29 1.58 -17.09
N LEU A 86 -6.03 0.96 -16.16
CA LEU A 86 -6.18 1.49 -14.82
C LEU A 86 -4.84 1.62 -14.10
N LEU A 87 -3.96 0.61 -14.17
CA LEU A 87 -2.62 0.68 -13.57
C LEU A 87 -1.79 1.82 -14.17
N TYR A 88 -1.84 2.01 -15.48
CA TYR A 88 -1.18 3.13 -16.15
C TYR A 88 -1.69 4.47 -15.62
N LEU A 89 -3.01 4.66 -15.56
CA LEU A 89 -3.61 5.88 -15.02
C LEU A 89 -3.23 6.10 -13.56
N LEU A 90 -3.27 5.07 -12.72
CA LEU A 90 -2.87 5.15 -11.32
C LEU A 90 -1.41 5.59 -11.16
N ASN A 91 -0.51 5.15 -12.04
CA ASN A 91 0.89 5.59 -12.00
C ASN A 91 1.07 7.08 -12.32
N LEU A 92 0.16 7.67 -13.10
CA LEU A 92 0.17 9.10 -13.43
C LEU A 92 -0.48 9.98 -12.34
N VAL A 93 -1.40 9.42 -11.55
CA VAL A 93 -2.10 10.18 -10.52
C VAL A 93 -1.15 10.49 -9.34
N PRO A 94 -0.96 11.78 -8.98
CA PRO A 94 -0.15 12.14 -7.81
C PRO A 94 -0.71 11.54 -6.52
N ILE A 95 0.16 11.12 -5.60
CA ILE A 95 -0.27 10.47 -4.35
C ILE A 95 -1.23 11.35 -3.53
N ASN A 96 -1.01 12.66 -3.48
CA ASN A 96 -1.91 13.57 -2.76
C ASN A 96 -3.35 13.53 -3.32
N ARG A 97 -3.51 13.29 -4.63
CA ARG A 97 -4.84 13.09 -5.23
C ARG A 97 -5.42 11.75 -4.81
N LYS A 98 -4.64 10.66 -4.77
CA LYS A 98 -5.08 9.36 -4.24
C LYS A 98 -5.54 9.45 -2.78
N ILE A 99 -4.78 10.14 -1.93
CA ILE A 99 -5.13 10.39 -0.51
C ILE A 99 -6.46 11.13 -0.41
N ARG A 100 -6.67 12.18 -1.22
CA ARG A 100 -7.94 12.90 -1.25
C ARG A 100 -9.10 12.01 -1.70
N THR A 101 -8.90 11.24 -2.76
CA THR A 101 -9.90 10.26 -3.23
C THR A 101 -10.31 9.28 -2.14
N PHE A 102 -9.37 8.78 -1.33
CA PHE A 102 -9.69 7.89 -0.21
C PHE A 102 -10.54 8.53 0.88
N LEU A 103 -10.36 9.83 1.14
CA LEU A 103 -11.22 10.58 2.04
C LEU A 103 -12.64 10.67 1.46
N ASP A 104 -12.76 11.09 0.20
CA ASP A 104 -14.05 11.25 -0.49
C ASP A 104 -14.82 9.91 -0.55
N TRP A 105 -14.08 8.81 -0.75
CA TRP A 105 -14.59 7.44 -0.75
C TRP A 105 -14.85 6.84 0.63
N LYS A 106 -14.60 7.60 1.70
CA LYS A 106 -14.69 7.18 3.11
C LYS A 106 -13.87 5.92 3.42
N VAL A 107 -12.78 5.70 2.67
CA VAL A 107 -11.75 4.69 2.96
C VAL A 107 -10.87 5.20 4.09
N PHE A 108 -10.46 6.46 4.02
CA PHE A 108 -9.68 7.14 5.05
C PHE A 108 -10.58 8.05 5.88
N GLY A 109 -10.36 8.05 7.19
CA GLY A 109 -10.92 9.08 8.07
C GLY A 109 -10.17 10.42 7.91
N PRO A 110 -10.75 11.54 8.36
CA PRO A 110 -10.12 12.86 8.28
C PRO A 110 -8.75 12.93 8.96
N GLU A 111 -8.63 12.34 10.16
CA GLU A 111 -7.35 12.29 10.91
C GLU A 111 -6.28 11.53 10.15
N PHE A 112 -6.61 10.32 9.69
CA PHE A 112 -5.67 9.48 8.94
C PHE A 112 -5.25 10.11 7.61
N THR A 113 -6.17 10.81 6.94
CA THR A 113 -5.90 11.57 5.71
C THR A 113 -4.87 12.67 5.95
N ARG A 114 -5.02 13.42 7.06
CA ARG A 114 -4.06 14.46 7.46
C ARG A 114 -2.68 13.86 7.77
N ASP A 115 -2.63 12.77 8.50
CA ASP A 115 -1.38 12.10 8.86
C ASP A 115 -0.66 11.57 7.61
N MET A 116 -1.39 10.96 6.68
CA MET A 116 -0.85 10.52 5.39
C MET A 116 -0.33 11.69 4.54
N SER A 117 -1.06 12.80 4.47
CA SER A 117 -0.64 13.99 3.71
C SER A 117 0.71 14.51 4.21
N ARG A 118 0.88 14.63 5.55
CA ARG A 118 2.14 15.06 6.18
C ARG A 118 3.28 14.08 5.95
N LEU A 119 3.02 12.77 5.95
CA LEU A 119 4.04 11.78 5.62
C LEU A 119 4.45 11.87 4.15
N PHE A 120 3.52 12.09 3.23
CA PHE A 120 3.85 12.20 1.80
C PHE A 120 4.50 13.53 1.40
N GLU A 121 4.41 14.58 2.22
CA GLU A 121 5.31 15.74 2.13
C GLU A 121 6.77 15.31 2.32
N VAL A 122 7.07 14.50 3.36
CA VAL A 122 8.42 13.93 3.58
C VAL A 122 8.88 13.12 2.37
N ARG A 123 7.99 12.32 1.77
CA ARG A 123 8.31 11.56 0.56
C ARG A 123 8.74 12.50 -0.57
N ASN A 124 8.00 13.58 -0.81
CA ASN A 124 8.31 14.53 -1.87
C ASN A 124 9.66 15.20 -1.63
N ASP A 125 9.91 15.71 -0.43
CA ASP A 125 11.20 16.28 -0.05
C ASP A 125 12.34 15.25 -0.24
N THR A 126 12.11 13.99 0.15
CA THR A 126 13.11 12.91 0.02
C THR A 126 13.43 12.55 -1.43
N VAL A 127 12.48 12.68 -2.35
CA VAL A 127 12.74 12.43 -3.78
C VAL A 127 13.72 13.47 -4.34
N HIS A 128 13.59 14.71 -3.90
CA HIS A 128 14.34 15.86 -4.40
C HIS A 128 15.62 16.17 -3.62
N CYS A 129 15.82 15.59 -2.44
CA CYS A 129 17.04 15.79 -1.66
C CYS A 129 18.22 14.97 -2.19
N ILE A 130 19.44 15.49 -1.99
CA ILE A 130 20.67 14.70 -2.17
C ILE A 130 20.88 13.82 -0.93
N SER A 131 20.68 14.37 0.26
CA SER A 131 20.77 13.68 1.54
C SER A 131 19.49 13.81 2.36
N ILE A 132 19.16 12.73 3.10
CA ILE A 132 18.01 12.72 4.03
C ILE A 132 18.14 13.80 5.13
N ASN A 133 19.32 14.37 5.31
CA ASN A 133 19.56 15.44 6.27
C ASN A 133 18.88 16.77 5.91
N GLU A 134 18.55 16.96 4.63
CA GLU A 134 17.86 18.15 4.11
C GLU A 134 16.34 18.08 4.33
N VAL A 135 15.83 16.89 4.68
CA VAL A 135 14.40 16.62 4.77
C VAL A 135 13.85 16.95 6.15
N SER A 136 12.69 17.61 6.16
CA SER A 136 11.95 17.94 7.37
C SER A 136 10.63 17.19 7.46
N TYR A 137 10.18 16.90 8.67
CA TYR A 137 8.88 16.33 8.97
C TYR A 137 8.08 17.30 9.85
N ASN A 138 6.79 17.48 9.53
CA ASN A 138 5.93 18.49 10.16
C ASN A 138 4.68 17.87 10.82
N PRO A 139 4.79 17.05 11.88
CA PRO A 139 3.62 16.47 12.55
C PRO A 139 2.78 17.53 13.30
N LYS A 140 3.44 18.57 13.82
CA LYS A 140 2.85 19.75 14.49
C LYS A 140 3.77 20.96 14.34
N SER A 141 5.07 20.73 14.52
CA SER A 141 6.16 21.68 14.26
C SER A 141 7.21 21.03 13.36
N LYS A 142 8.03 21.86 12.72
CA LYS A 142 9.09 21.39 11.83
C LYS A 142 10.22 20.73 12.61
N ILE A 143 10.53 19.49 12.24
CA ILE A 143 11.64 18.71 12.79
C ILE A 143 12.49 18.13 11.66
N LEU A 144 13.82 18.17 11.79
CA LEU A 144 14.72 17.63 10.78
C LEU A 144 14.88 16.12 10.94
N LEU A 145 14.84 15.38 9.82
CA LEU A 145 15.16 13.95 9.80
C LEU A 145 16.64 13.68 10.08
N SER A 146 17.51 14.68 9.94
CA SER A 146 18.92 14.62 10.36
C SER A 146 19.08 14.45 11.88
N SER A 147 18.07 14.76 12.70
CA SER A 147 18.14 14.56 14.15
C SER A 147 17.71 13.13 14.54
N ILE A 148 18.30 12.57 15.59
CA ILE A 148 17.93 11.23 16.10
C ILE A 148 16.46 11.23 16.56
N SER A 149 16.06 12.24 17.32
CA SER A 149 14.69 12.39 17.83
C SER A 149 13.69 12.62 16.70
N GLY A 150 14.01 13.47 15.72
CA GLY A 150 13.16 13.74 14.56
C GLY A 150 12.95 12.50 13.70
N PHE A 151 14.02 11.77 13.40
CA PHE A 151 13.91 10.51 12.65
C PHE A 151 13.13 9.43 13.42
N LYS A 152 13.34 9.32 14.74
CA LYS A 152 12.57 8.41 15.60
C LYS A 152 11.08 8.74 15.60
N LYS A 153 10.73 10.04 15.65
CA LYS A 153 9.34 10.50 15.60
C LYS A 153 8.70 10.16 14.24
N PHE A 154 9.38 10.50 13.15
CA PHE A 154 8.96 10.15 11.79
C PHE A 154 8.71 8.65 11.63
N THR A 155 9.67 7.81 12.02
CA THR A 155 9.56 6.35 11.87
C THR A 155 8.41 5.78 12.72
N THR A 156 8.19 6.31 13.93
CA THR A 156 7.04 5.93 14.78
C THR A 156 5.72 6.26 14.10
N ASP A 157 5.57 7.49 13.59
CA ASP A 157 4.35 7.93 12.94
C ASP A 157 4.11 7.19 11.61
N PHE A 158 5.17 6.95 10.83
CA PHE A 158 5.12 6.13 9.63
C PHE A 158 4.67 4.70 9.95
N GLN A 159 5.24 4.06 10.99
CA GLN A 159 4.86 2.70 11.39
C GLN A 159 3.42 2.62 11.88
N LYS A 160 2.94 3.65 12.60
CA LYS A 160 1.53 3.75 12.99
C LYS A 160 0.64 3.84 11.75
N ALA A 161 0.99 4.72 10.80
CA ALA A 161 0.24 4.90 9.57
C ALA A 161 0.23 3.63 8.70
N TRP A 162 1.37 2.94 8.62
CA TRP A 162 1.50 1.66 7.91
C TRP A 162 0.58 0.58 8.48
N LYS A 163 0.59 0.40 9.81
CA LYS A 163 -0.29 -0.57 10.47
C LYS A 163 -1.76 -0.28 10.20
N GLU A 164 -2.16 0.98 10.22
CA GLU A 164 -3.53 1.37 9.94
C GLU A 164 -3.90 1.16 8.46
N LEU A 165 -2.98 1.48 7.54
CA LEU A 165 -3.16 1.20 6.11
C LEU A 165 -3.37 -0.29 5.82
N LEU A 166 -2.62 -1.17 6.49
CA LEU A 166 -2.81 -2.62 6.37
C LEU A 166 -4.19 -3.07 6.84
N LYS A 167 -4.70 -2.53 7.96
CA LYS A 167 -6.06 -2.83 8.43
C LYS A 167 -7.12 -2.36 7.43
N ILE A 168 -6.95 -1.15 6.90
CA ILE A 168 -7.86 -0.59 5.88
C ILE A 168 -7.84 -1.49 4.64
N TYR A 169 -6.66 -1.90 4.18
CA TYR A 169 -6.51 -2.84 3.07
C TYR A 169 -7.28 -4.14 3.33
N VAL A 170 -7.08 -4.77 4.49
CA VAL A 170 -7.78 -6.02 4.86
C VAL A 170 -9.30 -5.82 4.89
N LYS A 171 -9.78 -4.67 5.37
CA LYS A 171 -11.22 -4.33 5.37
C LYS A 171 -11.77 -4.20 3.95
N GLU A 172 -11.03 -3.58 3.03
CA GLU A 172 -11.43 -3.49 1.62
C GLU A 172 -11.35 -4.86 0.93
N GLN A 173 -10.31 -5.66 1.21
CA GLN A 173 -10.15 -7.04 0.74
C GLN A 173 -11.33 -7.94 1.16
N GLN A 174 -11.87 -7.77 2.37
CA GLN A 174 -13.02 -8.54 2.86
C GLN A 174 -14.31 -8.31 2.07
N LYS A 175 -14.40 -7.23 1.28
CA LYS A 175 -15.55 -6.96 0.42
C LYS A 175 -15.54 -7.81 -0.85
N LEU A 176 -14.43 -8.46 -1.18
CA LEU A 176 -14.33 -9.35 -2.34
C LEU A 176 -15.20 -10.58 -2.16
N ASN A 177 -15.92 -10.95 -3.21
CA ASN A 177 -16.59 -12.24 -3.26
C ASN A 177 -15.63 -13.32 -3.76
N PHE A 178 -14.84 -13.87 -2.83
CA PHE A 178 -13.86 -14.92 -3.13
C PHE A 178 -14.44 -16.17 -3.82
N GLN A 179 -15.74 -16.46 -3.68
CA GLN A 179 -16.36 -17.61 -4.35
C GLN A 179 -16.53 -17.38 -5.86
N LYS A 180 -16.64 -16.12 -6.30
CA LYS A 180 -16.76 -15.75 -7.71
C LYS A 180 -15.41 -15.60 -8.41
N ILE A 181 -14.31 -15.64 -7.65
CA ILE A 181 -12.96 -15.60 -8.20
C ILE A 181 -12.64 -17.01 -8.71
N SER A 182 -12.86 -17.24 -10.00
CA SER A 182 -12.66 -18.55 -10.65
C SER A 182 -11.20 -18.97 -10.54
N ILE A 183 -10.98 -20.08 -9.84
CA ILE A 183 -9.73 -20.82 -9.90
C ILE A 183 -10.01 -21.93 -10.93
N ASP A 184 -9.40 -21.83 -12.10
CA ASP A 184 -9.60 -22.78 -13.22
C ASP A 184 -9.02 -24.17 -12.92
#